data_AF-A0A966BHM6-F1
#
_entry.id   AF-A0A966BHM6-F1
#
_cell.length_a   1.000
_cell.length_b   1.000
_cell.length_c   1.000
_cell.angle_alpha   90.00
_cell.angle_beta   90.00
_cell.angle_gamma   90.00
#
_symmetry.space_group_name_H-M   'P 1'
#
loop_
_entity.id
_entity.type
_entity.pdbx_description
1 polymer ?
#
loop_
_entity_poly.entity_id
_entity_poly.type
_entity_poly.pdbx_seq_one_letter_code
_entity_poly.pdbx_strand_id
1 'polypeptide(L)' 'MIITFSGAAGSGKSTIAQKLADNLKWPRYYMGGLRREAAKKRGLTLAEYNELGEKDPKTDMEVDE' A
#
# COMPACT_ATOMS: atom_id res chain seq x y z
N MET A 1 14.71 11.72 -0.25
CA MET A 1 14.80 10.89 0.98
C MET A 1 13.52 10.07 1.08
N ILE A 2 13.62 8.76 1.32
CA ILE A 2 12.48 7.83 1.39
C ILE A 2 12.45 7.25 2.80
N ILE A 3 11.27 7.25 3.45
CA ILE A 3 11.08 6.70 4.79
C ILE A 3 10.05 5.57 4.72
N THR A 4 10.49 4.36 5.04
CA THR A 4 9.65 3.16 4.98
C THR A 4 9.29 2.70 6.40
N PHE A 5 7.99 2.51 6.67
CA PHE A 5 7.49 2.00 7.94
C PHE A 5 7.06 0.53 7.81
N SER A 6 7.81 -0.39 8.43
CA SER A 6 7.52 -1.84 8.46
C SER A 6 7.11 -2.31 9.86
N GLY A 7 6.38 -3.44 9.94
CA GLY A 7 5.92 -4.04 11.21
C GLY A 7 4.54 -4.69 11.14
N ALA A 8 4.13 -5.38 12.21
CA ALA A 8 2.90 -6.20 12.26
C ALA A 8 1.61 -5.40 12.03
N ALA A 9 0.56 -6.04 11.49
CA ALA A 9 -0.76 -5.41 11.37
C ALA A 9 -1.23 -4.86 12.73
N GLY A 10 -1.82 -3.65 12.73
CA GLY A 10 -2.24 -2.99 13.97
C GLY A 10 -1.15 -2.22 14.74
N SER A 11 0.13 -2.31 14.37
CA SER A 11 1.23 -1.62 15.08
C SER A 11 1.29 -0.08 14.90
N GLY A 12 0.24 0.55 14.38
CA GLY A 12 0.15 2.02 14.26
C GLY A 12 0.99 2.69 13.17
N LYS A 13 1.68 1.93 12.31
CA LYS A 13 2.54 2.45 11.22
C LYS A 13 1.86 3.45 10.31
N SER A 14 0.65 3.13 9.85
CA SER A 14 -0.14 4.02 8.99
C SER A 14 -0.45 5.34 9.68
N THR A 15 -0.71 5.29 10.99
CA THR A 15 -1.02 6.46 11.82
C THR A 15 0.20 7.35 12.00
N ILE A 16 1.36 6.77 12.28
CA ILE A 16 2.62 7.52 12.42
C ILE A 16 3.07 8.08 11.07
N ALA A 17 2.97 7.29 10.00
CA ALA A 17 3.32 7.72 8.65
C ALA A 17 2.46 8.93 8.20
N GLN A 18 1.16 8.92 8.52
CA GLN A 18 0.28 10.06 8.25
C GLN A 18 0.74 11.31 9.01
N LYS A 19 0.91 11.21 10.33
CA LYS A 19 1.35 12.35 11.16
C LYS A 19 2.70 12.92 10.71
N LEU A 20 3.64 12.05 10.34
CA LEU A 20 4.95 12.48 9.87
C LEU A 20 4.86 13.18 8.51
N ALA A 21 4.09 12.61 7.58
CA ALA A 21 3.85 13.21 6.26
C ALA A 21 3.18 14.58 6.37
N ASP A 22 2.18 14.73 7.25
CA ASP A 22 1.48 16.00 7.48
C ASP A 22 2.43 17.07 8.05
N ASN A 23 3.27 16.69 9.01
CA ASN A 23 4.24 17.61 9.62
C ASN A 23 5.33 18.06 8.63
N LEU A 24 5.81 17.15 7.79
CA LEU A 24 6.85 17.43 6.80
C LEU A 24 6.30 17.99 5.48
N LYS A 25 4.97 18.01 5.30
CA LYS A 25 4.29 18.27 4.03
C LYS A 25 4.77 17.37 2.90
N TRP A 26 5.00 16.09 3.22
CA TRP A 26 5.50 15.10 2.28
C TRP A 26 4.36 14.24 1.71
N PRO A 27 4.51 13.74 0.48
CA PRO A 27 3.57 12.77 -0.05
C PRO A 27 3.61 11.47 0.76
N ARG A 28 2.43 10.94 1.08
CA ARG A 28 2.26 9.66 1.78
C ARG A 28 1.77 8.60 0.80
N TYR A 29 2.58 7.58 0.59
CA TYR A 29 2.17 6.39 -0.16
C TYR A 29 1.69 5.30 0.81
N TYR A 30 0.43 4.88 0.68
CA TYR A 30 -0.16 3.82 1.48
C TYR A 30 -0.43 2.58 0.62
N MET A 31 0.63 1.79 0.40
CA MET A 31 0.60 0.60 -0.46
C MET A 31 -0.52 -0.39 -0.11
N GLY A 32 -0.80 -0.61 1.17
CA GLY A 32 -1.89 -1.52 1.58
C GLY A 32 -3.29 -1.01 1.25
N GLY A 33 -3.48 0.31 1.11
CA GLY A 33 -4.74 0.90 0.65
C GLY A 33 -4.83 0.86 -0.87
N LEU A 34 -3.74 1.21 -1.56
CA LEU A 34 -3.66 1.21 -3.01
C LEU A 34 -3.90 -0.19 -3.58
N ARG A 35 -3.28 -1.25 -3.00
CA ARG A 35 -3.58 -2.64 -3.36
C ARG A 35 -5.04 -3.03 -3.14
N ARG A 36 -5.69 -2.52 -2.08
CA ARG A 36 -7.12 -2.76 -1.82
C ARG A 36 -8.01 -2.09 -2.86
N GLU A 37 -7.66 -0.89 -3.31
CA GLU A 37 -8.39 -0.19 -4.37
C GLU A 37 -8.17 -0.85 -5.73
N ALA A 38 -6.94 -1.27 -6.04
CA ALA A 38 -6.63 -2.02 -7.25
C ALA A 38 -7.40 -3.35 -7.32
N ALA A 39 -7.47 -4.09 -6.21
CA ALA A 39 -8.30 -5.29 -6.08
C ALA A 39 -9.78 -4.99 -6.37
N LYS A 40 -10.33 -3.94 -5.74
CA LYS A 40 -11.73 -3.52 -5.97
C LYS A 40 -12.01 -3.13 -7.42
N LYS A 41 -11.10 -2.42 -8.09
CA LYS A 41 -11.24 -2.06 -9.52
C LYS A 41 -11.37 -3.29 -10.42
N ARG A 42 -10.73 -4.40 -10.04
CA ARG A 42 -10.79 -5.69 -10.76
C ARG A 42 -11.92 -6.61 -10.28
N GLY A 43 -12.71 -6.19 -9.30
CA GLY A 43 -13.75 -7.03 -8.68
C GLY A 43 -13.20 -8.19 -7.85
N LEU A 44 -11.92 -8.13 -7.45
CA LEU A 44 -11.21 -9.16 -6.71
C LEU A 44 -11.13 -8.82 -5.21
N THR A 45 -11.04 -9.84 -4.37
CA THR A 45 -10.66 -9.67 -2.96
C THR A 45 -9.17 -9.36 -2.84
N LEU A 46 -8.75 -8.79 -1.71
CA LEU A 46 -7.33 -8.51 -1.45
C LEU A 46 -6.48 -9.79 -1.47
N ALA A 47 -7.05 -10.92 -1.01
CA ALA A 47 -6.37 -12.21 -1.03
C ALA A 47 -6.15 -12.69 -2.47
N GLU A 48 -7.20 -12.69 -3.30
CA GLU A 48 -7.11 -13.05 -4.72
C GLU A 48 -6.18 -12.11 -5.49
N TYR A 49 -6.17 -10.82 -5.17
CA TYR A 49 -5.26 -9.86 -5.78
C TYR A 49 -3.79 -10.11 -5.38
N ASN A 50 -3.53 -10.47 -4.11
CA ASN A 50 -2.19 -10.87 -3.68
C ASN A 50 -1.73 -12.16 -4.38
N GLU A 51 -2.63 -13.13 -4.52
CA GLU A 51 -2.36 -14.40 -5.21
C GLU A 51 -2.13 -14.18 -6.73
N LEU A 52 -2.84 -13.21 -7.31
CA LEU A 52 -2.60 -12.74 -8.68
C LEU A 52 -1.22 -12.09 -8.79
N GLY A 53 -0.82 -11.29 -7.80
CA GLY A 53 0.49 -10.64 -7.72
C GLY A 53 1.67 -11.62 -7.61
N GLU A 54 1.47 -12.80 -7.03
CA GLU A 54 2.48 -13.86 -7.02
C GLU A 54 2.66 -14.54 -8.39
N LYS A 55 1.62 -14.52 -9.24
CA LYS A 55 1.62 -15.14 -10.58
C LYS A 55 1.91 -14.15 -11.71
N ASP A 56 1.56 -12.88 -11.54
CA ASP A 56 1.75 -11.82 -12.53
C ASP A 56 2.35 -10.56 -11.87
N PRO A 57 3.65 -10.25 -12.12
CA PRO A 57 4.30 -9.07 -11.57
C PRO A 57 3.72 -7.74 -12.09
N LYS A 58 2.84 -7.74 -13.10
CA LYS A 58 2.13 -6.52 -13.55
C LYS A 58 1.30 -5.87 -12.45
N THR A 59 0.76 -6.66 -11.53
CA THR A 59 -0.07 -6.12 -10.43
C THR A 59 0.72 -5.34 -9.40
N ASP A 60 2.05 -5.47 -9.34
CA ASP A 60 2.92 -4.60 -8.53
C ASP A 60 3.26 -3.29 -9.25
N MET A 61 3.46 -3.34 -10.58
CA MET A 61 3.71 -2.13 -11.39
C MET A 61 2.53 -1.15 -11.40
N GLU A 62 1.29 -1.62 -11.22
CA GLU A 62 0.11 -0.74 -11.14
C GLU A 62 0.04 0.09 -9.85
N VAL A 63 0.83 -0.26 -8.83
CA VAL A 63 0.80 0.37 -7.51
C VAL A 63 2.06 1.21 -7.24
N ASP A 64 3.05 1.12 -8.14
CA ASP A 64 4.40 1.69 -8.01
C ASP A 64 4.57 3.11 -8.61
N GLU A 65 3.48 3.79 -8.99
CA GLU A 65 3.50 5.22 -9.37
C GLU A 65 3.27 6.18 -8.19
#